data_AF-A0A6C0HKX8-F1
#
_entry.id   AF-A0A6C0HKX8-F1
#
_cell.length_a   1.000
_cell.length_b   1.000
_cell.length_c   1.000
_cell.angle_alpha   90.00
_cell.angle_beta   90.00
_cell.angle_gamma   90.00
#
_symmetry.space_group_name_H-M   'P 1'
#
loop_
_entity.id
_entity.type
_entity.pdbx_description
1 polymer ?
#
loop_
_entity_poly.entity_id
_entity_poly.type
_entity_poly.pdbx_seq_one_letter_code
_entity_poly.pdbx_strand_id
1 'polypeptide(L)'
;MCWSAEVSLLTFLSSAAMCAYLWYRNGSNDRAIGLWIFTFSLMQLFEFFMWINMKNHSLVSKLAHVFLLLQPFVLALALLKLGTIYENIYVKYLLWFIVALSTYKIVTAIIYAFYTDRNSNWLSEKGKNCHLIWYFIKNENKLPFIIRIDFSFAIPLMLACLCIKPASIGLFYALFGIITYNVSLFLYGSEMGSIWCWIANLLGIFAILSKSII
;
A
#
# COMPACT_ATOMS: atom_id res chain seq x y z
N MET A 1 -5.70 6.93 -11.26
CA MET A 1 -6.82 7.81 -10.97
C MET A 1 -8.04 7.02 -10.54
N CYS A 2 -8.33 7.02 -9.25
CA CYS A 2 -9.56 6.48 -8.70
C CYS A 2 -10.55 7.63 -8.49
N TRP A 3 -11.07 8.14 -9.63
CA TRP A 3 -11.93 9.32 -9.68
C TRP A 3 -13.42 9.00 -9.48
N SER A 4 -13.79 7.72 -9.39
CA SER A 4 -15.16 7.29 -9.14
C SER A 4 -15.21 5.94 -8.43
N ALA A 5 -16.39 5.60 -7.90
CA ALA A 5 -16.67 4.32 -7.27
C ALA A 5 -16.38 3.14 -8.22
N GLU A 6 -16.84 3.24 -9.47
CA GLU A 6 -16.70 2.16 -10.46
C GLU A 6 -15.23 1.87 -10.77
N VAL A 7 -14.41 2.90 -10.96
CA VAL A 7 -12.98 2.74 -11.23
C VAL A 7 -12.25 2.15 -10.03
N SER A 8 -12.57 2.60 -8.82
CA SER A 8 -12.04 2.02 -7.58
C SER A 8 -12.37 0.53 -7.47
N LEU A 9 -13.63 0.15 -7.68
CA LEU A 9 -14.07 -1.25 -7.60
C LEU A 9 -13.42 -2.12 -8.67
N LEU A 10 -13.39 -1.66 -9.93
CA LEU A 10 -12.75 -2.40 -11.04
C LEU A 10 -11.25 -2.59 -10.79
N THR A 11 -10.58 -1.59 -10.25
CA THR A 11 -9.16 -1.67 -9.91
C THR A 11 -8.92 -2.72 -8.82
N PHE A 12 -9.74 -2.71 -7.76
CA PHE A 12 -9.68 -3.73 -6.71
C PHE A 12 -9.90 -5.14 -7.26
N LEU A 13 -10.96 -5.36 -8.05
CA LEU A 13 -11.28 -6.67 -8.62
C LEU A 13 -10.17 -7.18 -9.56
N SER A 14 -9.60 -6.30 -10.38
CA SER A 14 -8.47 -6.62 -11.25
C SER A 14 -7.25 -7.05 -10.45
N SER A 15 -6.85 -6.27 -9.44
CA SER A 15 -5.74 -6.61 -8.53
C SER A 15 -5.99 -7.91 -7.75
N ALA A 16 -7.22 -8.15 -7.30
CA ALA A 16 -7.59 -9.37 -6.61
C ALA A 16 -7.48 -10.60 -7.53
N ALA A 17 -7.90 -10.49 -8.79
CA ALA A 17 -7.72 -11.55 -9.79
C ALA A 17 -6.24 -11.83 -10.08
N MET A 18 -5.41 -10.78 -10.19
CA MET A 18 -3.96 -10.92 -10.35
C MET A 18 -3.31 -11.59 -9.13
N CYS A 19 -3.71 -11.23 -7.91
CA CYS A 19 -3.27 -11.90 -6.69
C CYS A 19 -3.65 -13.38 -6.70
N ALA A 20 -4.90 -13.71 -7.04
CA ALA A 20 -5.36 -15.10 -7.11
C ALA A 20 -4.54 -15.91 -8.14
N TYR A 21 -4.24 -15.32 -9.29
CA TYR A 21 -3.38 -15.94 -10.30
C TYR A 21 -1.95 -16.16 -9.80
N LEU A 22 -1.32 -15.16 -9.19
CA LEU A 22 0.03 -15.30 -8.60
C LEU A 22 0.05 -16.39 -7.52
N TRP A 23 -0.98 -16.41 -6.67
CA TRP A 23 -1.12 -17.44 -5.64
C TRP A 23 -1.18 -18.85 -6.22
N TYR A 24 -1.95 -19.02 -7.29
CA TYR A 24 -2.08 -20.28 -8.03
C TYR A 24 -0.77 -20.68 -8.73
N ARG A 25 -0.10 -19.73 -9.41
CA ARG A 25 1.17 -19.95 -10.10
C ARG A 25 2.28 -20.39 -9.15
N ASN A 26 2.28 -19.85 -7.93
CA ASN A 26 3.16 -20.26 -6.83
C ASN A 26 4.67 -20.26 -7.17
N GLY A 27 5.13 -19.28 -7.94
CA GLY A 27 6.54 -18.98 -8.11
C GLY A 27 7.19 -18.47 -6.82
N SER A 28 8.52 -18.37 -6.81
CA SER A 28 9.34 -18.11 -5.62
C SER A 28 8.99 -16.85 -4.80
N ASN A 29 8.44 -15.81 -5.43
CA ASN A 29 7.96 -14.60 -4.74
C ASN A 29 6.46 -14.37 -4.95
N ASP A 30 5.78 -15.22 -5.70
CA ASP A 30 4.44 -14.92 -6.21
C ASP A 30 3.43 -14.75 -5.09
N ARG A 31 3.46 -15.64 -4.09
CA ARG A 31 2.54 -15.55 -2.96
C ARG A 31 2.79 -14.30 -2.12
N ALA A 32 4.06 -13.93 -1.93
CA ALA A 32 4.41 -12.74 -1.17
C ALA A 32 4.02 -11.44 -1.89
N ILE A 33 4.37 -11.34 -3.18
CA ILE A 33 4.00 -10.21 -4.03
C ILE A 33 2.48 -10.14 -4.22
N GLY A 34 1.82 -11.28 -4.43
CA GLY A 34 0.36 -11.38 -4.55
C GLY A 34 -0.37 -10.87 -3.31
N LEU A 35 0.01 -11.34 -2.11
CA LEU A 35 -0.56 -10.85 -0.85
C LEU A 35 -0.34 -9.35 -0.65
N TRP A 36 0.84 -8.85 -1.02
CA TRP A 36 1.12 -7.43 -0.96
C TRP A 36 0.25 -6.62 -1.94
N ILE A 37 0.14 -7.05 -3.21
CA ILE A 37 -0.75 -6.42 -4.21
C ILE A 37 -2.19 -6.43 -3.73
N PHE A 38 -2.66 -7.54 -3.17
CA PHE A 38 -4.00 -7.63 -2.62
C PHE A 38 -4.19 -6.60 -1.48
N THR A 39 -3.25 -6.53 -0.54
CA THR A 39 -3.28 -5.56 0.56
C THR A 39 -3.24 -4.12 0.04
N PHE A 40 -2.42 -3.84 -0.97
CA PHE A 40 -2.39 -2.55 -1.65
C PHE A 40 -3.76 -2.23 -2.26
N SER A 41 -4.37 -3.21 -2.94
CA SER A 41 -5.66 -3.05 -3.62
C SER A 41 -6.84 -2.83 -2.69
N LEU A 42 -6.75 -3.23 -1.42
CA LEU A 42 -7.78 -2.92 -0.42
C LEU A 42 -7.96 -1.42 -0.23
N MET A 43 -6.93 -0.60 -0.50
CA MET A 43 -7.08 0.85 -0.56
C MET A 43 -8.13 1.28 -1.57
N GLN A 44 -8.20 0.64 -2.74
CA GLN A 44 -9.21 0.93 -3.75
C GLN A 44 -10.60 0.48 -3.32
N LEU A 45 -10.70 -0.63 -2.59
CA LEU A 45 -11.97 -1.03 -2.01
C LEU A 45 -12.46 -0.01 -0.97
N PHE A 46 -11.57 0.53 -0.14
CA PHE A 46 -11.93 1.61 0.78
C PHE A 46 -12.33 2.89 0.03
N GLU A 47 -11.62 3.26 -1.04
CA GLU A 47 -12.03 4.39 -1.88
C GLU A 47 -13.40 4.20 -2.51
N PHE A 48 -13.74 2.99 -2.98
CA PHE A 48 -15.09 2.68 -3.44
C PHE A 48 -16.13 2.99 -2.35
N PHE A 49 -15.91 2.53 -1.12
CA PHE A 49 -16.81 2.80 0.01
C PHE A 49 -16.87 4.30 0.38
N MET A 50 -15.77 5.04 0.25
CA MET A 50 -15.75 6.49 0.43
C MET A 50 -16.57 7.20 -0.64
N TRP A 51 -16.42 6.80 -1.92
CA TRP A 51 -17.15 7.40 -3.04
C TRP A 51 -18.66 7.21 -2.95
N ILE A 52 -19.14 6.01 -2.61
CA ILE A 52 -20.58 5.75 -2.50
C ILE A 52 -21.20 6.43 -1.26
N ASN A 53 -20.37 6.86 -0.30
CA ASN A 53 -20.83 7.48 0.95
C ASN A 53 -19.98 8.71 1.33
N MET A 54 -19.86 9.68 0.41
CA MET A 54 -19.05 10.89 0.60
C MET A 54 -19.42 11.72 1.84
N LYS A 55 -20.65 11.61 2.35
CA LYS A 55 -21.11 12.39 3.52
C LYS A 55 -20.74 11.76 4.87
N ASN A 56 -20.56 10.44 4.94
CA ASN A 56 -20.36 9.75 6.22
C ASN A 56 -19.51 8.47 6.11
N HIS A 57 -18.21 8.63 5.83
CA HIS A 57 -17.27 7.51 5.66
C HIS A 57 -16.06 7.59 6.60
N SER A 58 -16.21 8.21 7.78
CA SER A 58 -15.12 8.40 8.76
C SER A 58 -14.42 7.08 9.14
N LEU A 59 -15.21 6.04 9.40
CA LEU A 59 -14.68 4.70 9.70
C LEU A 59 -13.82 4.15 8.56
N VAL A 60 -14.28 4.30 7.32
CA VAL A 60 -13.60 3.81 6.11
C VAL A 60 -12.29 4.56 5.90
N SER A 61 -12.26 5.90 6.05
CA SER A 61 -11.03 6.69 5.96
C SER A 61 -10.00 6.28 7.02
N LYS A 62 -10.44 6.00 8.25
CA LYS A 62 -9.54 5.53 9.33
C LYS A 62 -8.95 4.16 9.00
N LEU A 63 -9.77 3.23 8.52
CA LEU A 63 -9.30 1.92 8.07
C LEU A 63 -8.34 2.04 6.88
N ALA A 64 -8.62 2.92 5.92
CA ALA A 64 -7.72 3.16 4.79
C ALA A 64 -6.33 3.59 5.26
N HIS A 65 -6.22 4.47 6.26
CA HIS A 65 -4.92 4.85 6.82
C HIS A 65 -4.18 3.66 7.44
N VAL A 66 -4.88 2.83 8.22
CA VAL A 66 -4.29 1.62 8.83
C VAL A 66 -3.81 0.64 7.76
N PHE A 67 -4.60 0.41 6.72
CA PHE A 67 -4.25 -0.52 5.63
C PHE A 67 -3.14 0.00 4.74
N LEU A 68 -3.01 1.31 4.56
CA LEU A 68 -1.84 1.91 3.91
C LEU A 68 -0.56 1.53 4.65
N LEU A 69 -0.56 1.66 5.99
CA LEU A 69 0.58 1.29 6.84
C LEU A 69 0.79 -0.22 6.96
N LEU A 70 -0.22 -1.02 6.65
CA LEU A 70 -0.16 -2.49 6.66
C LEU A 70 0.65 -3.07 5.49
N GLN A 71 0.77 -2.35 4.39
CA GLN A 71 1.46 -2.83 3.19
C GLN A 71 2.94 -3.26 3.41
N PRO A 72 3.83 -2.44 4.01
CA PRO A 72 5.21 -2.87 4.27
C PRO A 72 5.28 -4.06 5.24
N PHE A 73 4.37 -4.13 6.21
CA PHE A 73 4.25 -5.27 7.12
C PHE A 73 3.94 -6.55 6.35
N VAL A 74 2.90 -6.53 5.51
CA VAL A 74 2.47 -7.72 4.75
C VAL A 74 3.57 -8.18 3.80
N LEU A 75 4.20 -7.27 3.06
CA LEU A 75 5.27 -7.65 2.14
C LEU A 75 6.44 -8.27 2.90
N ALA A 76 6.94 -7.62 3.97
CA ALA A 76 8.09 -8.12 4.70
C ALA A 76 7.81 -9.48 5.39
N LEU A 77 6.64 -9.62 6.02
CA LEU A 77 6.26 -10.89 6.67
C LEU A 77 6.02 -12.00 5.64
N ALA A 78 5.41 -11.69 4.50
CA ALA A 78 5.18 -12.68 3.46
C ALA A 78 6.49 -13.12 2.81
N LEU A 79 7.46 -12.22 2.59
CA LEU A 79 8.80 -12.60 2.15
C LEU A 79 9.49 -13.53 3.15
N LEU A 80 9.38 -13.27 4.46
CA LEU A 80 9.95 -14.13 5.52
C LEU A 80 9.32 -15.53 5.58
N LYS A 81 8.00 -15.63 5.37
CA LYS A 81 7.23 -16.87 5.61
C LYS A 81 6.99 -17.70 4.36
N LEU A 82 6.86 -17.04 3.20
CA LEU A 82 6.45 -17.66 1.94
C LEU A 82 7.54 -17.53 0.87
N GLY A 83 8.52 -16.66 1.05
CA GLY A 83 9.63 -16.50 0.12
C GLY A 83 10.61 -17.67 0.25
N THR A 84 10.89 -18.33 -0.87
CA THR A 84 11.69 -19.56 -0.89
C THR A 84 13.21 -19.33 -0.94
N ILE A 85 13.67 -18.09 -1.09
CA ILE A 85 15.08 -17.75 -1.46
C ILE A 85 15.83 -17.01 -0.32
N TYR A 86 15.25 -16.92 0.87
CA TYR A 86 15.83 -16.13 1.96
C TYR A 86 16.72 -16.96 2.88
N GLU A 87 17.96 -17.20 2.45
CA GLU A 87 18.97 -17.87 3.29
C GLU A 87 19.86 -16.87 4.04
N ASN A 88 20.12 -15.70 3.45
CA ASN A 88 21.00 -14.68 4.04
C ASN A 88 20.43 -14.10 5.35
N ILE A 89 21.19 -14.25 6.43
CA ILE A 89 20.79 -13.83 7.78
C ILE A 89 20.56 -12.32 7.90
N TYR A 90 21.34 -11.49 7.19
CA TYR A 90 21.20 -10.03 7.23
C TYR A 90 19.89 -9.59 6.58
N VAL A 91 19.47 -10.25 5.50
CA VAL A 91 18.17 -9.98 4.86
C VAL A 91 17.02 -10.35 5.81
N LYS A 92 17.14 -11.47 6.55
CA LYS A 92 16.15 -11.84 7.57
C LYS A 92 16.05 -10.80 8.69
N TYR A 93 17.18 -10.32 9.21
CA TYR A 93 17.18 -9.27 10.23
C TYR A 93 16.56 -7.97 9.72
N LEU A 94 16.87 -7.57 8.49
CA LEU A 94 16.24 -6.40 7.86
C LEU A 94 14.72 -6.57 7.73
N LEU A 95 14.25 -7.73 7.25
CA LEU A 95 12.81 -7.99 7.14
C LEU A 95 12.12 -8.01 8.51
N TRP A 96 12.72 -8.62 9.54
CA TRP A 96 12.18 -8.58 10.90
C TRP A 96 12.15 -7.18 11.48
N PHE A 97 13.18 -6.36 11.21
CA PHE A 97 13.19 -4.95 11.57
C PHE A 97 12.03 -4.19 10.91
N ILE A 98 11.79 -4.42 9.61
CA ILE A 98 10.65 -3.81 8.89
C ILE A 98 9.32 -4.27 9.48
N VAL A 99 9.17 -5.55 9.81
CA VAL A 99 7.97 -6.09 10.48
C VAL A 99 7.74 -5.41 11.82
N ALA A 100 8.76 -5.30 12.68
CA ALA A 100 8.66 -4.67 13.98
C ALA A 100 8.30 -3.18 13.87
N LEU A 101 9.00 -2.44 13.00
CA LEU A 101 8.73 -1.02 12.75
C LEU A 101 7.32 -0.80 12.20
N SER A 102 6.87 -1.62 11.25
CA SER A 102 5.54 -1.52 10.66
C SER A 102 4.46 -1.88 11.67
N THR A 103 4.68 -2.89 12.52
CA THR A 103 3.77 -3.25 13.61
C THR A 103 3.60 -2.07 14.57
N TYR A 104 4.69 -1.45 15.01
CA TYR A 104 4.64 -0.28 15.89
C TYR A 104 3.83 0.87 15.27
N LYS A 105 4.01 1.13 13.96
CA LYS A 105 3.27 2.16 13.22
C LYS A 105 1.78 1.83 13.11
N ILE A 106 1.42 0.59 12.75
CA ILE A 106 0.03 0.13 12.64
C ILE A 106 -0.68 0.25 13.99
N VAL A 107 -0.06 -0.24 15.07
CA VAL A 107 -0.62 -0.15 16.43
C VAL A 107 -0.83 1.32 16.82
N THR A 108 0.16 2.18 16.57
CA THR A 108 0.04 3.62 16.86
C THR A 108 -1.08 4.27 16.05
N ALA A 109 -1.22 3.92 14.77
CA ALA A 109 -2.29 4.44 13.91
C ALA A 109 -3.67 3.99 14.38
N ILE A 110 -3.82 2.73 14.81
CA ILE A 110 -5.07 2.21 15.37
C ILE A 110 -5.41 2.95 16.68
N ILE A 111 -4.45 3.07 17.60
CA ILE A 111 -4.65 3.78 18.87
C ILE A 111 -5.06 5.23 18.59
N TYR A 112 -4.34 5.92 17.72
CA TYR A 112 -4.64 7.31 17.38
C TYR A 112 -6.02 7.45 16.73
N ALA A 113 -6.30 6.71 15.65
CA ALA A 113 -7.54 6.87 14.88
C ALA A 113 -8.80 6.46 15.66
N PHE A 114 -8.72 5.41 16.47
CA PHE A 114 -9.89 4.80 17.12
C PHE A 114 -10.03 5.11 18.61
N TYR A 115 -8.98 5.59 19.28
CA TYR A 115 -9.03 5.93 20.70
C TYR A 115 -8.76 7.42 20.93
N THR A 116 -7.63 7.95 20.47
CA THR A 116 -7.27 9.36 20.69
C THR A 116 -8.17 10.32 19.92
N ASP A 117 -8.36 10.06 18.63
CA ASP A 117 -9.10 10.91 17.69
C ASP A 117 -10.45 10.28 17.29
N ARG A 118 -11.04 9.52 18.22
CA ARG A 118 -12.25 8.71 17.96
C ARG A 118 -13.45 9.55 17.51
N ASN A 119 -13.60 10.75 18.09
CA ASN A 119 -14.73 11.65 17.86
C ASN A 119 -14.58 12.52 16.61
N SER A 120 -13.38 12.56 16.00
CA SER A 120 -13.14 13.36 14.82
C SER A 120 -13.67 12.67 13.57
N ASN A 121 -14.25 13.48 12.68
CA ASN A 121 -14.79 13.05 11.40
C ASN A 121 -13.69 13.03 10.34
N TRP A 122 -13.16 11.84 10.06
CA TRP A 122 -12.14 11.62 9.04
C TRP A 122 -12.79 11.55 7.66
N LEU A 123 -13.18 12.70 7.12
CA LEU A 123 -13.82 12.75 5.80
C LEU A 123 -12.78 13.09 4.74
N SER A 124 -12.62 12.16 3.81
CA SER A 124 -11.92 12.39 2.55
C SER A 124 -12.84 13.18 1.61
N GLU A 125 -12.26 13.98 0.73
CA GLU A 125 -13.01 14.90 -0.11
C GLU A 125 -12.60 14.80 -1.57
N LYS A 126 -13.49 15.26 -2.46
CA LYS A 126 -13.19 15.33 -3.88
C LYS A 126 -12.26 16.53 -4.14
N GLY A 127 -11.09 16.25 -4.69
CA GLY A 127 -10.12 17.24 -5.15
C GLY A 127 -10.49 17.91 -6.47
N LYS A 128 -9.64 18.84 -6.90
CA LYS A 128 -9.83 19.67 -8.10
C LYS A 128 -9.80 18.84 -9.38
N ASN A 129 -8.98 17.79 -9.45
CA ASN A 129 -8.91 16.90 -10.62
C ASN A 129 -9.87 15.70 -10.51
N CYS A 130 -10.91 15.81 -9.68
CA CYS A 130 -11.87 14.74 -9.39
C CYS A 130 -11.25 13.50 -8.74
N HIS A 131 -10.05 13.59 -8.17
CA HIS A 131 -9.44 12.55 -7.35
C HIS A 131 -9.83 12.70 -5.88
N LEU A 132 -9.79 11.60 -5.13
CA LEU A 132 -10.04 11.65 -3.70
C LEU A 132 -8.79 12.19 -2.98
N ILE A 133 -8.97 13.24 -2.18
CA ILE A 133 -7.98 13.71 -1.23
C ILE A 133 -8.24 12.98 0.09
N TRP A 134 -7.34 12.08 0.48
CA TRP A 134 -7.48 11.34 1.72
C TRP A 134 -7.33 12.27 2.93
N TYR A 135 -8.19 12.07 3.94
CA TYR A 135 -8.19 12.89 5.16
C TYR A 135 -6.79 13.01 5.79
N PHE A 136 -6.08 11.89 5.89
CA PHE A 136 -4.78 11.78 6.54
C PHE A 136 -3.62 12.36 5.71
N ILE A 137 -3.79 12.54 4.39
CA ILE A 137 -2.88 13.38 3.57
C ILE A 137 -3.15 14.86 3.88
N LYS A 138 -4.42 15.29 3.79
CA LYS A 138 -4.80 16.70 3.99
C LYS A 138 -4.46 17.21 5.39
N ASN A 139 -4.55 16.35 6.40
CA ASN A 139 -4.35 16.69 7.80
C ASN A 139 -3.03 16.13 8.37
N GLU A 140 -2.03 15.87 7.54
CA GLU A 140 -0.79 15.22 7.95
C GLU A 140 -0.10 15.90 9.14
N ASN A 141 -0.15 17.24 9.21
CA ASN A 141 0.43 18.00 10.33
C ASN A 141 -0.24 17.72 11.68
N LYS A 142 -1.49 17.26 11.70
CA LYS A 142 -2.22 16.89 12.92
C LYS A 142 -1.89 15.47 13.38
N LEU A 143 -1.31 14.65 12.51
CA LEU A 143 -0.95 13.27 12.81
C LEU A 143 0.38 13.22 13.59
N PRO A 144 0.50 12.30 14.57
CA PRO A 144 1.77 11.96 15.18
C PRO A 144 2.83 11.68 14.11
N PHE A 145 4.05 12.19 14.31
CA PHE A 145 5.15 12.08 13.33
C PHE A 145 5.35 10.65 12.81
N ILE A 146 5.25 9.65 13.69
CA ILE A 146 5.48 8.25 13.37
C ILE A 146 4.48 7.64 12.38
N ILE A 147 3.28 8.23 12.22
CA ILE A 147 2.22 7.75 11.31
C ILE A 147 2.00 8.65 10.09
N ARG A 148 2.85 9.67 9.88
CA ARG A 148 2.85 10.57 8.71
C ARG A 148 3.33 9.85 7.45
N ILE A 149 2.67 10.02 6.32
CA ILE A 149 2.75 9.11 5.17
C ILE A 149 4.16 9.08 4.57
N ASP A 150 4.77 10.26 4.41
CA ASP A 150 6.05 10.45 3.71
C ASP A 150 7.17 9.58 4.30
N PHE A 151 7.24 9.51 5.63
CA PHE A 151 8.26 8.74 6.36
C PHE A 151 7.77 7.38 6.85
N SER A 152 6.46 7.22 7.06
CA SER A 152 5.93 6.04 7.74
C SER A 152 5.70 4.86 6.80
N PHE A 153 5.28 5.10 5.56
CA PHE A 153 4.90 4.07 4.61
C PHE A 153 5.98 3.80 3.54
N ALA A 154 6.45 4.86 2.85
CA ALA A 154 7.27 4.70 1.66
C ALA A 154 8.62 4.03 1.96
N ILE A 155 9.36 4.51 2.97
CA ILE A 155 10.70 3.98 3.28
C ILE A 155 10.67 2.49 3.65
N PRO A 156 9.86 2.02 4.63
CA PRO A 156 9.81 0.59 4.95
C PRO A 156 9.37 -0.26 3.77
N LEU A 157 8.44 0.24 2.94
CA LEU A 157 7.98 -0.49 1.76
C LEU A 157 9.11 -0.61 0.72
N MET A 158 9.83 0.47 0.43
CA MET A 158 10.94 0.43 -0.53
C MET A 158 12.05 -0.50 -0.04
N LEU A 159 12.37 -0.49 1.26
CA LEU A 159 13.34 -1.43 1.85
C LEU A 159 12.86 -2.89 1.71
N ALA A 160 11.58 -3.17 1.94
CA ALA A 160 11.01 -4.50 1.74
C ALA A 160 11.06 -4.93 0.26
N CYS A 161 10.78 -4.02 -0.68
CA CYS A 161 10.89 -4.27 -2.12
C CYS A 161 12.32 -4.66 -2.52
N LEU A 162 13.34 -4.00 -1.98
CA LEU A 162 14.75 -4.34 -2.24
C LEU A 162 15.14 -5.75 -1.77
N CYS A 163 14.34 -6.37 -0.89
CA CYS A 163 14.53 -7.76 -0.49
C CYS A 163 13.96 -8.77 -1.50
N ILE A 164 13.10 -8.38 -2.46
CA ILE A 164 12.55 -9.30 -3.47
C ILE A 164 13.67 -9.89 -4.34
N LYS A 165 13.62 -11.19 -4.64
CA LYS A 165 14.63 -11.89 -5.44
C LYS A 165 14.12 -12.23 -6.85
N PRO A 166 14.99 -12.27 -7.89
CA PRO A 166 16.35 -11.73 -7.89
C PRO A 166 16.37 -10.22 -7.62
N ALA A 167 17.53 -9.71 -7.21
CA ALA A 167 17.67 -8.30 -6.80
C ALA A 167 17.26 -7.30 -7.89
N SER A 168 17.35 -7.67 -9.18
CA SER A 168 16.87 -6.85 -10.30
C SER A 168 15.38 -6.58 -10.24
N ILE A 169 14.57 -7.58 -9.85
CA ILE A 169 13.13 -7.42 -9.66
C ILE A 169 12.87 -6.50 -8.47
N GLY A 170 13.51 -6.75 -7.32
CA GLY A 170 13.34 -5.89 -6.14
C GLY A 170 13.74 -4.44 -6.37
N LEU A 171 14.85 -4.21 -7.07
CA LEU A 171 15.32 -2.89 -7.48
C LEU A 171 14.31 -2.20 -8.40
N PHE A 172 13.71 -2.93 -9.36
CA PHE A 172 12.66 -2.40 -10.21
C PHE A 172 11.46 -1.92 -9.39
N TYR A 173 10.92 -2.75 -8.47
CA TYR A 173 9.80 -2.34 -7.62
C TYR A 173 10.12 -1.10 -6.77
N ALA A 174 11.31 -1.04 -6.20
CA ALA A 174 11.74 0.10 -5.39
C ALA A 174 11.88 1.39 -6.23
N LEU A 175 12.58 1.33 -7.36
CA LEU A 175 12.77 2.50 -8.23
C LEU A 175 11.44 2.95 -8.85
N PHE A 176 10.62 2.02 -9.32
CA PHE A 176 9.30 2.32 -9.87
C PHE A 176 8.42 3.01 -8.82
N GLY A 177 8.40 2.49 -7.58
CA GLY A 177 7.70 3.11 -6.46
C GLY A 177 8.20 4.53 -6.16
N ILE A 178 9.51 4.73 -6.04
CA ILE A 178 10.11 6.05 -5.78
C ILE A 178 9.78 7.05 -6.90
N ILE A 179 9.99 6.66 -8.16
CA ILE A 179 9.76 7.55 -9.32
C ILE A 179 8.29 7.93 -9.38
N THR A 180 7.40 6.94 -9.33
CA THR A 180 5.95 7.19 -9.43
C THR A 180 5.41 7.95 -8.22
N TYR A 181 6.01 7.82 -7.03
CA TYR A 181 5.69 8.62 -5.85
C TYR A 181 5.96 10.08 -6.11
N ASN A 182 7.21 10.40 -6.47
CA ASN A 182 7.66 11.77 -6.66
C ASN A 182 6.95 12.43 -7.84
N VAL A 183 6.73 11.70 -8.94
CA VAL A 183 5.95 12.21 -10.08
C VAL A 183 4.50 12.48 -9.67
N SER A 184 3.87 11.59 -8.91
CA SER A 184 2.49 11.79 -8.46
C SER A 184 2.38 12.97 -7.49
N LEU A 185 3.33 13.11 -6.56
CA LEU A 185 3.40 14.22 -5.62
C LEU A 185 3.59 15.55 -6.35
N PHE A 186 4.50 15.60 -7.33
CA PHE A 186 4.78 16.79 -8.12
C PHE A 186 3.57 17.24 -8.96
N LEU A 187 2.89 16.31 -9.62
CA LEU A 187 1.78 16.63 -10.53
C LEU A 187 0.44 16.84 -9.81
N TYR A 188 0.19 16.13 -8.71
CA TYR A 188 -1.14 16.05 -8.08
C TYR A 188 -1.18 16.50 -6.62
N GLY A 189 -0.04 16.74 -5.98
CA GLY A 189 0.03 17.20 -4.59
C GLY A 189 -0.77 16.29 -3.64
N SER A 190 -1.76 16.85 -2.94
CA SER A 190 -2.58 16.12 -1.98
C SER A 190 -3.50 15.05 -2.60
N GLU A 191 -3.68 15.05 -3.93
CA GLU A 191 -4.45 14.05 -4.66
C GLU A 191 -3.60 12.82 -5.04
N MET A 192 -2.29 12.81 -4.75
CA MET A 192 -1.36 11.76 -5.18
C MET A 192 -1.79 10.34 -4.80
N GLY A 193 -2.43 10.17 -3.64
CA GLY A 193 -2.85 8.85 -3.13
C GLY A 193 -3.82 8.13 -4.08
N SER A 194 -4.74 8.88 -4.69
CA SER A 194 -5.70 8.37 -5.66
C SER A 194 -5.09 7.99 -7.02
N ILE A 195 -3.90 8.50 -7.33
CA ILE A 195 -3.18 8.15 -8.56
C ILE A 195 -2.59 6.75 -8.44
N TRP A 196 -2.13 6.41 -7.23
CA TRP A 196 -1.44 5.17 -6.91
C TRP A 196 -2.27 3.91 -7.08
N CYS A 197 -3.59 4.02 -7.24
CA CYS A 197 -4.42 2.85 -7.49
C CYS A 197 -4.08 2.09 -8.79
N TRP A 198 -3.66 2.77 -9.85
CA TRP A 198 -3.28 2.10 -11.11
C TRP A 198 -1.88 1.52 -11.04
N ILE A 199 -1.04 2.07 -10.17
CA ILE A 199 0.28 1.53 -9.89
C ILE A 199 0.13 0.11 -9.34
N ALA A 200 -0.86 -0.15 -8.47
CA ALA A 200 -1.16 -1.50 -7.99
C ALA A 200 -1.37 -2.50 -9.14
N ASN A 201 -2.22 -2.11 -10.11
CA ASN A 201 -2.51 -2.96 -11.26
C ASN A 201 -1.29 -3.15 -12.17
N LEU A 202 -0.54 -2.08 -12.45
CA LEU A 202 0.67 -2.16 -13.27
C LEU A 202 1.74 -3.05 -12.62
N LEU A 203 1.91 -2.94 -11.29
CA LEU A 203 2.78 -3.81 -10.51
C LEU A 203 2.32 -5.26 -10.56
N GLY A 204 1.00 -5.53 -10.49
CA GLY A 204 0.45 -6.87 -10.66
C GLY A 204 0.69 -7.46 -12.05
N ILE A 205 0.48 -6.67 -13.11
CA ILE A 205 0.80 -7.10 -14.47
C ILE A 205 2.29 -7.42 -14.59
N PHE A 206 3.15 -6.55 -14.05
CA PHE A 206 4.59 -6.80 -14.05
C PHE A 206 4.95 -8.07 -13.29
N ALA A 207 4.37 -8.32 -12.10
CA ALA A 207 4.57 -9.57 -11.35
C ALA A 207 4.20 -10.82 -12.15
N ILE A 208 3.10 -10.74 -12.91
CA ILE A 208 2.64 -11.82 -13.79
C ILE A 208 3.62 -12.02 -14.96
N LEU A 209 4.11 -10.96 -15.56
CA LEU A 209 5.01 -11.05 -16.71
C LEU A 209 6.45 -11.39 -16.32
N SER A 210 6.90 -10.98 -15.13
CA SER A 210 8.17 -11.37 -14.59
C SER A 210 8.13 -12.87 -14.34
N LYS A 211 8.76 -13.64 -15.23
CA LYS A 211 8.89 -15.09 -15.04
C LYS A 211 9.48 -15.32 -13.66
N SER A 212 8.83 -16.17 -12.87
CA SER A 212 9.46 -16.76 -11.70
C SER A 212 10.72 -17.45 -12.22
N ILE A 213 11.89 -16.86 -11.97
CA ILE A 213 13.15 -17.56 -12.13
C ILE A 213 13.07 -18.66 -11.08
N ILE A 214 12.75 -19.86 -11.54
CA ILE A 214 12.76 -21.10 -10.77
C ILE A 214 14.19 -21.33 -10.33
#